data_AF-A0A9D6HVI7-F1
#
_entry.id   AF-A0A9D6HVI7-F1
#
_cell.length_a   1.000
_cell.length_b   1.000
_cell.length_c   1.000
_cell.angle_alpha   90.00
_cell.angle_beta   90.00
_cell.angle_gamma   90.00
#
_symmetry.space_group_name_H-M   'P 1'
#
loop_
_entity.id
_entity.type
_entity.pdbx_description
1 polymer ?
#
loop_
_entity_poly.entity_id
_entity_poly.type
_entity_poly.pdbx_seq_one_letter_code
_entity_poly.pdbx_strand_id
1 'polypeptide(L)'
;MQRSFTARVQLRTPSLFPSWDIVTVQNLSADGMLFHYDKPVEPGTVLDFKINFPMTDQPIDGTGRVLRADTAGHGPYYHVAAYFTHITQTERELINESASGLHSE
;
A
#
# COMPACT_ATOMS: atom_id res chain seq x y z
N MET A 1 -11.92 -10.25 -12.09
CA MET A 1 -11.17 -10.73 -10.91
C MET A 1 -10.46 -9.53 -10.31
N GLN A 2 -10.65 -9.25 -9.03
CA GLN A 2 -9.88 -8.23 -8.32
C GLN A 2 -8.48 -8.83 -8.04
N ARG A 3 -7.41 -8.19 -8.52
CA ARG A 3 -6.03 -8.66 -8.27
C ARG A 3 -5.63 -8.22 -6.86
N SER A 4 -5.21 -9.16 -6.05
CA SER A 4 -4.67 -8.89 -4.71
C SER A 4 -3.17 -8.71 -4.81
N PHE A 5 -2.66 -7.56 -4.36
CA PHE A 5 -1.23 -7.33 -4.24
C PHE A 5 -0.82 -7.47 -2.77
N THR A 6 0.44 -7.81 -2.55
CA THR A 6 1.03 -7.82 -1.20
C THR A 6 2.02 -6.67 -1.10
N ALA A 7 1.84 -5.83 -0.09
CA ALA A 7 2.77 -4.77 0.24
C ALA A 7 3.37 -5.01 1.63
N ARG A 8 4.57 -4.50 1.84
CA ARG A 8 5.10 -4.26 3.18
C ARG A 8 4.88 -2.81 3.53
N VAL A 9 4.39 -2.54 4.73
CA VAL A 9 4.22 -1.18 5.25
C VAL A 9 4.94 -1.04 6.58
N GLN A 10 5.53 0.12 6.80
CA GLN A 10 6.12 0.50 8.07
C GLN A 10 5.60 1.88 8.42
N LEU A 11 4.79 1.96 9.48
CA LEU A 11 4.29 3.24 9.96
C LEU A 11 5.43 4.01 10.63
N ARG A 12 5.59 5.29 10.28
CA ARG A 12 6.53 6.20 10.94
C ARG A 12 5.90 6.79 12.20
N THR A 13 5.58 5.93 13.15
CA THR A 13 5.13 6.33 14.48
C THR A 13 6.29 6.28 15.47
N PRO A 14 6.21 6.99 16.61
CA PRO A 14 7.17 6.86 17.71
C PRO A 14 7.06 5.47 18.35
N SER A 15 7.59 4.46 17.68
CA SER A 15 7.65 3.07 18.14
C SER A 15 9.08 2.76 18.57
N LEU A 16 9.23 2.07 19.71
CA LEU A 16 10.52 1.54 20.15
C LEU A 16 11.00 0.39 19.26
N PHE A 17 10.10 -0.23 18.49
CA PHE A 17 10.37 -1.36 17.61
C PHE A 17 9.67 -1.15 16.26
N PRO A 18 10.22 -0.33 15.36
CA PRO A 18 9.65 -0.13 14.05
C PRO A 18 9.77 -1.45 13.25
N SER A 19 8.63 -2.02 12.86
CA SER A 19 8.57 -3.28 12.10
C SER A 19 7.90 -3.06 10.75
N TRP A 20 8.32 -3.87 9.78
CA TRP A 20 7.61 -4.01 8.51
C TRP A 20 6.48 -5.01 8.69
N ASP A 21 5.24 -4.56 8.47
CA ASP A 21 4.07 -5.41 8.45
C ASP A 21 3.71 -5.77 7.01
N ILE A 22 3.29 -7.01 6.76
CA ILE A 22 2.82 -7.46 5.45
C ILE A 22 1.32 -7.24 5.39
N VAL A 23 0.84 -6.56 4.34
CA VAL A 23 -0.57 -6.21 4.15
C VAL A 23 -1.07 -6.65 2.79
N THR A 24 -2.36 -7.01 2.75
CA THR A 24 -3.07 -7.26 1.49
C THR A 24 -3.63 -5.95 0.97
N VAL A 25 -3.22 -5.59 -0.24
CA VAL A 25 -3.69 -4.41 -0.96
C VAL A 25 -4.92 -4.81 -1.78
N GLN A 26 -6.05 -4.14 -1.51
CA GLN A 26 -7.32 -4.34 -2.18
C GLN A 26 -7.49 -3.48 -3.43
N ASN A 27 -6.92 -2.28 -3.41
CA ASN A 27 -6.95 -1.35 -4.52
C ASN A 27 -5.61 -0.63 -4.58
N LEU A 28 -5.05 -0.54 -5.79
CA LEU A 28 -3.74 0.02 -6.03
C LEU A 28 -3.81 0.87 -7.30
N SER A 29 -3.28 2.08 -7.24
CA SER A 29 -3.12 2.98 -8.37
C SER A 29 -1.83 3.77 -8.22
N ALA A 30 -1.42 4.50 -9.27
CA ALA A 30 -0.28 5.41 -9.17
C ALA A 30 -0.46 6.50 -8.09
N ASP A 31 -1.66 6.74 -7.59
CA ASP A 31 -1.90 7.79 -6.58
C ASP A 31 -1.89 7.23 -5.16
N GLY A 32 -2.06 5.92 -4.99
CA GLY A 32 -2.09 5.33 -3.65
C GLY A 32 -2.56 3.89 -3.61
N MET A 33 -2.79 3.44 -2.38
CA MET A 33 -3.27 2.09 -2.10
C MET A 33 -4.31 2.07 -0.99
N LEU A 34 -5.21 1.11 -1.09
CA LEU A 34 -6.14 0.69 -0.05
C LEU A 34 -5.72 -0.70 0.43
N PHE A 35 -5.48 -0.87 1.72
CA PHE A 35 -5.08 -2.14 2.30
C PHE A 35 -5.80 -2.44 3.61
N HIS A 36 -5.82 -3.74 3.96
CA HIS A 36 -6.25 -4.19 5.28
C HIS A 36 -5.10 -4.10 6.27
N TYR A 37 -5.41 -3.62 7.47
CA TYR A 37 -4.45 -3.55 8.57
C TYR A 37 -5.13 -3.92 9.88
N ASP A 38 -4.39 -4.57 10.78
CA ASP A 38 -4.90 -5.10 12.05
C ASP A 38 -4.69 -4.15 13.24
N LYS A 39 -4.06 -2.99 13.00
CA LYS A 39 -3.82 -1.96 14.01
C LYS A 39 -4.53 -0.65 13.62
N PRO A 40 -4.99 0.13 14.60
CA PRO A 40 -5.51 1.47 14.32
C PRO A 40 -4.41 2.37 13.75
N VAL A 41 -4.76 3.21 12.78
CA VAL A 41 -3.84 4.18 12.18
C VAL A 41 -4.55 5.52 12.05
N GLU A 42 -3.90 6.59 12.47
CA GLU A 42 -4.49 7.92 12.37
C GLU A 42 -4.32 8.50 10.95
N PRO A 43 -5.34 9.21 10.42
CA PRO A 43 -5.16 10.05 9.24
C PRO A 43 -3.98 10.99 9.40
N GLY A 44 -3.20 11.15 8.34
CA GLY A 44 -1.99 11.95 8.33
C GLY A 44 -0.72 11.21 8.75
N THR A 45 -0.83 9.97 9.28
CA THR A 45 0.34 9.12 9.56
C THR A 45 1.16 8.90 8.30
N VAL A 46 2.47 9.10 8.39
CA VAL A 46 3.41 8.78 7.31
C VAL A 46 3.77 7.31 7.39
N LEU A 47 3.82 6.63 6.25
CA LEU A 47 4.27 5.25 6.16
C LEU A 47 5.30 5.10 5.05
N ASP A 48 6.25 4.23 5.26
CA ASP A 48 7.05 3.66 4.18
C ASP A 48 6.36 2.42 3.66
N PHE A 49 6.47 2.18 2.36
CA PHE A 49 5.91 1.00 1.72
C PHE A 49 6.91 0.35 0.77
N LYS A 50 6.72 -0.95 0.57
CA LYS A 50 7.37 -1.74 -0.47
C LYS A 50 6.32 -2.59 -1.17
N ILE A 51 6.13 -2.41 -2.47
CA ILE A 51 5.18 -3.19 -3.26
C ILE A 51 5.97 -4.14 -4.15
N ASN A 52 5.74 -5.43 -3.98
CA ASN A 52 6.35 -6.45 -4.84
C ASN A 52 5.42 -6.71 -6.01
N PHE A 53 5.93 -6.52 -7.23
CA PHE A 53 5.23 -6.91 -8.45
C PHE A 53 5.85 -8.19 -9.02
N PRO A 54 5.05 -9.14 -9.53
CA PRO A 54 5.58 -10.35 -10.15
C PRO A 54 6.44 -10.09 -11.39
N MET A 55 6.25 -8.93 -12.05
CA MET A 55 6.90 -8.58 -13.31
C MET A 55 8.25 -7.86 -13.11
N THR A 56 8.64 -7.55 -11.87
CA THR A 56 9.89 -6.82 -11.59
C THR A 56 10.74 -7.51 -10.54
N ASP A 57 12.05 -7.55 -10.77
CA ASP A 57 13.02 -8.10 -9.81
C ASP A 57 13.23 -7.18 -8.59
N GLN A 58 12.85 -5.89 -8.72
CA GLN A 58 12.95 -4.91 -7.65
C GLN A 58 11.55 -4.48 -7.18
N PRO A 59 11.32 -4.41 -5.86
CA PRO A 59 10.10 -3.82 -5.31
C PRO A 59 10.07 -2.32 -5.59
N ILE A 60 8.86 -1.78 -5.72
CA ILE A 60 8.67 -0.34 -5.66
C ILE A 60 8.70 0.07 -4.19
N ASP A 61 9.71 0.85 -3.83
CA ASP A 61 9.89 1.42 -2.50
C ASP A 61 9.46 2.89 -2.50
N GLY A 62 8.71 3.32 -1.49
CA GLY A 62 8.28 4.70 -1.42
C GLY A 62 7.73 5.11 -0.07
N THR A 63 7.31 6.37 0.01
CA THR A 63 6.66 6.93 1.19
C THR A 63 5.26 7.39 0.84
N GLY A 64 4.30 7.07 1.71
CA GLY A 64 2.92 7.48 1.59
C GLY A 64 2.42 8.16 2.87
N ARG A 65 1.21 8.69 2.79
CA ARG A 65 0.53 9.26 3.94
C ARG A 65 -0.92 8.79 3.98
N VAL A 66 -1.36 8.41 5.17
CA VAL A 66 -2.72 7.91 5.39
C VAL A 66 -3.72 9.05 5.16
N LEU A 67 -4.69 8.83 4.26
CA LEU A 67 -5.83 9.72 4.05
C LEU A 67 -6.94 9.42 5.05
N ARG A 68 -7.25 8.14 5.22
CA ARG A 68 -8.31 7.65 6.10
C ARG A 68 -8.04 6.23 6.55
N ALA A 69 -8.56 5.88 7.72
CA ALA A 69 -8.59 4.53 8.24
C ALA A 69 -9.99 4.29 8.81
N ASP A 70 -10.76 3.42 8.16
CA ASP A 70 -12.13 3.11 8.56
C ASP A 70 -12.18 1.67 9.09
N THR A 71 -13.03 1.38 10.09
CA THR A 71 -13.25 0.00 10.54
C THR A 71 -13.87 -0.84 9.42
N ALA A 72 -13.32 -2.00 9.12
CA ALA A 72 -13.76 -2.89 8.03
C ALA A 72 -15.06 -3.68 8.35
N GLY A 73 -15.98 -3.09 9.11
CA GLY A 73 -17.20 -3.76 9.58
C GLY A 73 -16.98 -4.57 10.86
N HIS A 74 -17.44 -5.83 10.87
CA HIS A 74 -17.32 -6.73 12.03
C HIS A 74 -15.97 -7.45 12.04
N GLY A 75 -14.94 -6.84 12.63
CA GLY A 75 -13.64 -7.47 12.84
C GLY A 75 -12.58 -6.49 13.35
N PRO A 76 -11.39 -6.98 13.77
CA PRO A 76 -10.30 -6.14 14.27
C PRO A 76 -9.51 -5.43 13.16
N TYR A 77 -10.06 -5.36 11.94
CA TYR A 77 -9.35 -4.85 10.76
C TYR A 77 -9.82 -3.45 10.35
N TYR A 78 -8.89 -2.68 9.84
CA TYR A 78 -9.08 -1.35 9.31
C TYR A 78 -8.82 -1.34 7.80
N HIS A 79 -9.68 -0.62 7.08
CA HIS A 79 -9.44 -0.20 5.71
C HIS A 79 -8.62 1.08 5.71
N VAL A 80 -7.33 0.96 5.42
CA VAL A 80 -6.41 2.08 5.41
C VAL A 80 -6.17 2.51 3.96
N ALA A 81 -6.57 3.74 3.64
CA ALA A 81 -6.25 4.37 2.37
C ALA A 81 -5.07 5.32 2.56
N ALA A 82 -4.01 5.13 1.78
CA ALA A 82 -2.84 5.99 1.78
C ALA A 82 -2.54 6.49 0.37
N TYR A 83 -2.17 7.75 0.24
CA TYR A 83 -1.67 8.30 -1.01
C TYR A 83 -0.15 8.26 -1.06
N PHE A 84 0.40 8.04 -2.24
CA PHE A 84 1.85 8.03 -2.45
C PHE A 84 2.37 9.47 -2.52
N THR A 85 3.39 9.76 -1.72
CA THR A 85 4.06 11.08 -1.70
C THR A 85 5.34 11.08 -2.52
N HIS A 86 6.01 9.94 -2.60
CA HIS A 86 7.28 9.78 -3.28
C HIS A 86 7.30 8.45 -4.03
N ILE A 87 7.08 8.54 -5.34
CA ILE A 87 7.35 7.53 -6.36
C ILE A 87 7.70 8.25 -7.66
N THR A 88 8.54 7.64 -8.49
CA THR A 88 8.95 8.15 -9.79
C THR A 88 7.87 7.96 -10.85
N GLN A 89 7.99 8.66 -11.97
CA GLN A 89 7.06 8.50 -13.10
C GLN A 89 7.07 7.06 -13.66
N THR A 90 8.24 6.43 -13.74
CA THR A 90 8.38 5.04 -14.18
C THR A 90 7.66 4.08 -13.22
N GLU A 91 7.77 4.29 -11.91
CA GLU A 91 7.03 3.49 -10.92
C GLU A 91 5.52 3.71 -11.01
N ARG A 92 5.06 4.95 -11.27
CA ARG A 92 3.64 5.26 -11.49
C ARG A 92 3.08 4.48 -12.68
N GLU A 93 3.81 4.43 -13.79
CA GLU A 93 3.44 3.69 -14.99
C GLU A 93 3.33 2.19 -14.70
N LEU A 94 4.36 1.62 -14.06
CA LEU A 94 4.38 0.21 -13.67
C LEU A 94 3.20 -0.17 -12.76
N ILE A 95 2.86 0.68 -11.79
CA ILE A 95 1.71 0.46 -10.90
C ILE A 95 0.41 0.45 -11.71
N ASN A 96 0.21 1.42 -12.59
CA ASN A 96 -1.00 1.52 -13.40
C ASN A 96 -1.13 0.35 -14.39
N GLU A 97 -0.04 -0.09 -15.01
CA GLU A 97 -0.03 -1.26 -15.89
C GLU A 97 -0.36 -2.53 -15.12
N SER A 98 0.26 -2.71 -13.95
CA SER A 98 0.03 -3.86 -13.08
C SER A 98 -1.41 -3.93 -12.58
N ALA A 99 -1.99 -2.77 -12.22
CA ALA A 99 -3.36 -2.63 -11.74
C ALA A 99 -4.41 -2.78 -12.86
N SER A 100 -4.11 -2.31 -14.07
CA SER A 100 -5.03 -2.39 -15.23
C SER A 100 -5.05 -3.76 -15.91
N GLY A 101 -4.03 -4.60 -15.69
CA GLY A 101 -4.00 -5.97 -16.21
C GLY A 101 -3.67 -6.08 -17.70
N LEU A 102 -3.03 -5.07 -18.29
CA LEU A 102 -2.76 -4.99 -19.74
C LEU A 102 -1.68 -5.94 -20.29
N HIS A 103 -1.20 -6.90 -19.50
CA HIS A 103 -0.55 -8.10 -20.03
C HIS A 103 -1.54 -9.27 -19.94
N SER A 104 -2.40 -9.33 -20.95
CA SER A 104 -3.02 -10.58 -21.39
C SER A 104 -2.04 -11.19 -22.41
N GLU A 105 -1.35 -12.26 -22.01
CA GLU A 105 -0.78 -13.22 -22.98
C GLU A 105 -1.90 -14.05 -23.60
#